data_AF-A0A6B3F009-F1
#
_entry.id   AF-A0A6B3F009-F1
#
_cell.length_a   1.000
_cell.length_b   1.000
_cell.length_c   1.000
_cell.angle_alpha   90.00
_cell.angle_beta   90.00
_cell.angle_gamma   90.00
#
_symmetry.space_group_name_H-M   'P 1'
#
loop_
_entity.id
_entity.type
_entity.pdbx_description
1 polymer ?
#
loop_
_entity_poly.entity_id
_entity_poly.type
_entity_poly.pdbx_seq_one_letter_code
_entity_poly.pdbx_strand_id
1 'polypeptide(L)' 'RELVDRKLRATRGLDRDKRLRRLAGMLARKGYPEGLALRVVRQALESEGEELEEFPDGV' A
#
# COMPACT_ATOMS: atom_id res chain seq x y z
N ARG A 1 11.84 -0.57 -0.43
CA ARG A 1 10.47 -0.81 -0.95
C ARG A 1 9.90 -2.14 -0.45
N GLU A 2 10.69 -3.21 -0.43
CA GLU A 2 10.34 -4.55 0.09
C GLU A 2 9.46 -4.63 1.35
N LEU A 3 9.71 -3.79 2.37
CA LEU A 3 8.90 -3.78 3.60
C LEU A 3 7.43 -3.41 3.36
N VAL A 4 7.20 -2.47 2.44
CA VAL A 4 5.86 -2.04 2.06
C VAL A 4 5.21 -3.13 1.23
N ASP A 5 5.92 -3.71 0.25
CA ASP A 5 5.41 -4.76 -0.63
C ASP A 5 5.00 -6.01 0.14
N ARG A 6 5.82 -6.45 1.10
CA ARG A 6 5.52 -7.60 1.96
C ARG A 6 4.30 -7.34 2.84
N LYS A 7 4.14 -6.10 3.34
CA LYS A 7 3.00 -5.73 4.18
C LYS A 7 1.73 -5.43 3.38
N LEU A 8 1.86 -5.01 2.13
CA LEU A 8 0.75 -4.84 1.20
C LEU A 8 0.03 -6.17 0.95
N ARG A 9 0.79 -7.22 0.62
CA ARG A 9 0.26 -8.58 0.48
C ARG A 9 -0.44 -9.07 1.75
N ALA A 10 0.18 -8.85 2.91
CA ALA A 10 -0.38 -9.24 4.21
C ALA A 10 -1.61 -8.40 4.65
N THR A 11 -1.93 -7.32 3.94
CA THR A 11 -3.09 -6.46 4.23
C THR A 11 -4.12 -6.45 3.11
N ARG A 12 -3.99 -7.33 2.10
CA ARG A 12 -5.05 -7.59 1.12
C ARG A 12 -6.32 -8.04 1.84
N GLY A 13 -7.47 -7.48 1.43
CA GLY A 13 -8.77 -7.71 2.07
C GLY A 13 -9.14 -6.71 3.18
N LEU A 14 -8.26 -5.77 3.54
CA LEU A 14 -8.61 -4.62 4.39
C LEU A 14 -9.00 -3.41 3.55
N ASP A 15 -9.87 -2.56 4.10
CA ASP A 15 -10.22 -1.26 3.52
C ASP A 15 -8.96 -0.44 3.21
N ARG A 16 -8.96 0.21 2.04
CA ARG A 16 -7.84 1.02 1.54
C ARG A 16 -7.34 2.04 2.59
N ASP A 17 -8.25 2.69 3.30
CA ASP A 17 -7.91 3.67 4.35
C ASP A 17 -7.27 3.04 5.59
N LYS A 18 -7.66 1.81 5.95
CA LYS A 18 -7.02 1.06 7.06
C LYS A 18 -5.61 0.65 6.65
N ARG A 19 -5.41 0.24 5.40
CA ARG A 19 -4.09 -0.12 4.86
C ARG A 19 -3.17 1.09 4.83
N LEU A 20 -3.65 2.23 4.32
CA LEU A 20 -2.92 3.49 4.26
C LEU A 20 -2.40 3.89 5.64
N ARG A 21 -3.28 3.97 6.65
CA ARG A 21 -2.91 4.33 8.02
C ARG A 21 -1.92 3.35 8.65
N ARG A 22 -2.10 2.04 8.47
CA ARG A 22 -1.19 1.02 9.02
C ARG A 22 0.20 1.10 8.41
N LEU A 23 0.29 1.25 7.09
CA LEU A 23 1.56 1.30 6.38
C LEU A 23 2.30 2.62 6.62
N ALA A 24 1.59 3.76 6.57
CA ALA A 24 2.17 5.06 6.88
C ALA A 24 2.70 5.11 8.32
N GLY A 25 1.92 4.63 9.30
CA GLY A 25 2.36 4.56 10.69
C GLY A 25 3.53 3.59 10.92
N MET A 26 3.62 2.51 10.14
CA MET A 26 4.77 1.59 10.19
C MET A 26 6.04 2.26 9.68
N LEU A 27 5.96 3.00 8.58
CA LEU A 27 7.09 3.74 8.02
C LEU A 27 7.51 4.91 8.93
N ALA A 28 6.55 5.67 9.47
CA ALA A 28 6.85 6.74 10.42
C ALA A 28 7.61 6.21 11.66
N ARG A 29 7.19 5.07 12.22
CA ARG A 29 7.91 4.40 13.33
C ARG A 29 9.30 3.92 12.97
N LYS A 30 9.61 3.75 11.69
CA LYS A 30 10.94 3.36 11.19
C LYS A 30 11.82 4.58 10.86
N GLY A 31 11.36 5.78 11.19
CA GLY A 31 12.09 7.04 11.01
C GLY A 31 11.93 7.65 9.62
N TYR A 32 11.00 7.15 8.79
CA TYR A 32 10.73 7.79 7.50
C TYR A 32 9.90 9.06 7.69
N PRO A 33 10.20 10.15 6.96
CA PRO A 33 9.40 11.35 6.98
C PRO A 33 7.94 11.04 6.62
N GLU A 34 7.00 11.61 7.37
CA GLU A 34 5.57 11.32 7.22
C GLU A 34 5.06 11.58 5.79
N GLY A 35 5.48 12.68 5.17
CA GLY A 35 5.13 13.01 3.79
C GLY A 35 5.67 11.98 2.78
N LEU A 36 6.87 11.45 2.99
CA LEU A 36 7.45 10.40 2.16
C LEU A 36 6.72 9.07 2.38
N ALA A 37 6.44 8.71 3.64
CA ALA A 37 5.73 7.50 4.00
C ALA A 37 4.34 7.46 3.35
N LEU A 38 3.57 8.54 3.45
CA LEU A 38 2.25 8.63 2.82
C LEU A 38 2.33 8.52 1.29
N ARG A 39 3.30 9.20 0.66
CA ARG A 39 3.47 9.16 -0.80
C ARG A 39 3.79 7.76 -1.30
N VAL A 40 4.77 7.09 -0.67
CA VAL A 40 5.18 5.72 -1.03
C VAL A 40 4.03 4.73 -0.85
N VAL A 41 3.25 4.87 0.22
CA VAL A 41 2.11 3.99 0.50
C VAL A 41 0.95 4.20 -0.47
N ARG A 42 0.62 5.44 -0.83
CA ARG A 42 -0.40 5.72 -1.87
C ARG A 42 0.00 5.11 -3.19
N GLN A 43 1.22 5.39 -3.66
CA GLN A 43 1.71 4.88 -4.92
C GLN A 43 1.69 3.35 -4.96
N ALA A 44 2.06 2.69 -3.87
CA ALA A 44 2.07 1.23 -3.83
C ALA A 44 0.67 0.61 -3.73
N LEU A 45 -0.30 1.30 -3.11
CA LEU A 45 -1.72 0.90 -3.13
C LEU A 45 -2.38 1.19 -4.49
N GLU A 46 -1.96 2.25 -5.18
CA GLU A 46 -2.39 2.57 -6.55
C GLU A 46 -1.89 1.51 -7.52
N SER A 47 -0.60 1.18 -7.52
CA SER A 47 -0.06 0.11 -8.38
C SER A 47 -0.66 -1.27 -8.07
N GLU A 48 -1.03 -1.57 -6.82
CA GLU A 48 -1.77 -2.80 -6.50
C GLU A 48 -3.23 -2.74 -6.98
N GLY A 49 -3.85 -1.55 -6.98
CA GLY A 49 -5.20 -1.32 -7.52
C GLY A 49 -5.22 -1.45 -9.04
N GLU A 50 -4.21 -0.88 -9.72
CA GLU A 50 -4.01 -1.04 -11.16
C GLU A 50 -3.72 -2.51 -11.52
N GLU A 51 -2.88 -3.24 -10.77
CA GLU A 51 -2.70 -4.70 -10.96
C GLU A 51 -3.99 -5.52 -10.74
N LEU A 52 -4.93 -5.03 -9.93
CA LEU A 52 -6.22 -5.69 -9.69
C LEU A 52 -7.28 -5.27 -10.73
N GLU A 53 -7.20 -4.05 -11.26
CA GLU A 53 -8.07 -3.54 -12.34
C GLU A 53 -7.61 -3.98 -13.74
N GLU A 54 -6.33 -4.34 -13.93
CA GLU A 54 -5.77 -4.84 -15.20
C GLU A 54 -6.20 -6.28 -15.54
N PHE A 55 -7.00 -6.92 -14.67
CA PHE A 55 -7.71 -8.16 -15.00
C PHE A 55 -9.24 -8.01 -14.96
N PRO A 56 -9.88 -7.36 -15.95
CA PRO A 56 -11.30 -7.51 -16.21
C PRO A 56 -11.48 -8.29 -17.51
N ASP A 57 -11.08 -9.57 -17.58
CA ASP A 57 -11.44 -10.42 -18.73
C ASP A 57 -11.65 -11.87 -18.31
N GLY A 58 -12.87 -12.13 -17.85
CA GLY A 58 -13.55 -13.39 -18.12
C GLY A 58 -14.48 -13.17 -19.32
N VAL A 59 -13.94 -13.34 -20.53
CA VAL A 59 -14.71 -13.57 -21.77
C VAL A 59 -15.09 -15.04 -21.84
#